data_AF-A0A7Z9G712-F1
#
_entry.id   AF-A0A7Z9G712-F1
#
_cell.length_a   1.000
_cell.length_b   1.000
_cell.length_c   1.000
_cell.angle_alpha   90.00
_cell.angle_beta   90.00
_cell.angle_gamma   90.00
#
_symmetry.space_group_name_H-M   'P 1'
#
loop_
_entity.id
_entity.type
_entity.pdbx_description
1 polymer ?
#
loop_
_entity_poly.entity_id
_entity_poly.type
_entity_poly.pdbx_seq_one_letter_code
_entity_poly.pdbx_strand_id
1 'polypeptide(L)'
;MGTPIVCDSPPSPICINANTARSWNPQGACVPENGSCNYPQNDQYCEFGCINGFCDGDPCEGITCNTPPSPQCYNPDGMCINGVCIYSSYSGACDDSNNCTNGDVCVNAFCQGTPVACNAPPAPECASNNSLRIYNTTGACAEEGCEYGSVVSSCNDGSACTANDYCDSGTCHPGPLINCDDSNPCTTNWCDPVLGCQTDLLSGGSCVTSSSDCPLGTCVSGTCMPVPDTTCTAEVGIDLCVEVEAPGRCTAAGECVPTEAPPGFTCPGCNGICIQCWIFQYCFEF
;
A
#
# COMPACT_ATOMS: atom_id res chain seq x y z
N MET A 1 -7.87 -110.03 13.71
CA MET A 1 -7.10 -109.20 14.66
C MET A 1 -7.41 -107.75 14.34
N GLY A 2 -7.82 -106.95 15.32
CA GLY A 2 -8.18 -105.54 15.10
C GLY A 2 -6.93 -104.71 14.77
N THR A 3 -7.12 -103.62 14.04
CA THR A 3 -6.08 -102.62 13.78
C THR A 3 -5.65 -101.95 15.08
N PRO A 4 -4.34 -101.79 15.36
CA PRO A 4 -3.88 -101.10 16.55
C PRO A 4 -4.35 -99.65 16.53
N ILE A 5 -4.90 -99.18 17.65
CA ILE A 5 -5.32 -97.79 17.84
C ILE A 5 -4.06 -96.96 18.07
N VAL A 6 -3.82 -95.98 17.20
CA VAL A 6 -2.71 -95.03 17.29
C VAL A 6 -3.28 -93.68 17.73
N CYS A 7 -2.69 -93.10 18.78
CA CYS A 7 -3.14 -91.84 19.39
C CYS A 7 -2.10 -90.74 19.13
N ASP A 8 -1.96 -90.33 17.87
CA ASP A 8 -1.03 -89.29 17.38
C ASP A 8 -1.73 -88.01 16.90
N SER A 9 -3.05 -87.97 17.04
CA SER A 9 -3.91 -86.90 16.55
C SER A 9 -4.65 -86.25 17.74
N PRO A 10 -3.96 -85.41 18.53
CA PRO A 10 -4.57 -84.74 19.68
C PRO A 10 -5.62 -83.70 19.25
N PRO A 11 -6.50 -83.26 20.18
CA PRO A 11 -7.39 -82.14 19.93
C PRO A 11 -6.63 -80.84 19.63
N SER A 12 -7.22 -79.97 18.82
CA SER A 12 -6.69 -78.62 18.55
C SER A 12 -6.65 -77.79 19.84
N PRO A 13 -5.59 -76.99 20.08
CA PRO A 13 -5.48 -76.09 21.22
C PRO A 13 -6.71 -75.20 21.41
N ILE A 14 -7.07 -74.90 22.65
CA ILE A 14 -8.21 -74.03 23.00
C ILE A 14 -7.84 -73.03 24.08
N CYS A 15 -8.57 -71.91 24.14
CA CYS A 15 -8.51 -71.01 25.29
C CYS A 15 -9.53 -71.47 26.33
N ILE A 16 -9.06 -71.83 27.53
CA ILE A 16 -9.95 -72.21 28.64
C ILE A 16 -10.66 -70.94 29.15
N ASN A 17 -9.90 -69.86 29.24
CA ASN A 17 -10.33 -68.53 29.64
C ASN A 17 -9.43 -67.49 28.98
N ALA A 18 -9.60 -66.21 29.33
CA ALA A 18 -8.87 -65.10 28.71
C ALA A 18 -7.33 -65.22 28.82
N ASN A 19 -6.78 -65.90 29.84
CA ASN A 19 -5.34 -65.96 30.12
C ASN A 19 -4.80 -67.38 30.24
N THR A 20 -5.50 -68.40 29.73
CA THR A 20 -5.00 -69.78 29.81
C THR A 20 -5.28 -70.53 28.52
N ALA A 21 -4.19 -70.89 27.83
CA ALA A 21 -4.21 -71.76 26.66
C ALA A 21 -4.06 -73.22 27.11
N ARG A 22 -4.92 -74.09 26.60
CA ARG A 22 -4.82 -75.54 26.77
C ARG A 22 -4.32 -76.16 25.48
N SER A 23 -3.27 -76.95 25.62
CA SER A 23 -2.75 -77.84 24.59
C SER A 23 -2.76 -79.28 25.09
N TRP A 24 -2.54 -80.21 24.18
CA TRP A 24 -2.47 -81.63 24.49
C TRP A 24 -1.15 -82.20 24.02
N ASN A 25 -0.60 -83.15 24.76
CA ASN A 25 0.61 -83.82 24.35
C ASN A 25 0.43 -84.47 22.97
N PRO A 26 1.45 -84.41 22.08
CA PRO A 26 1.36 -84.96 20.74
C PRO A 26 1.15 -86.49 20.73
N GLN A 27 1.43 -87.17 21.84
CA GLN A 27 1.18 -88.61 22.02
C GLN A 27 0.18 -88.85 23.16
N GLY A 28 -0.91 -89.54 22.84
CA GLY A 28 -1.94 -89.95 23.80
C GLY A 28 -1.83 -91.42 24.20
N ALA A 29 -2.48 -91.78 25.31
CA ALA A 29 -2.63 -93.16 25.76
C ALA A 29 -3.98 -93.74 25.31
N CYS A 30 -3.98 -94.95 24.77
CA CYS A 30 -5.20 -95.67 24.41
C CYS A 30 -5.93 -96.13 25.69
N VAL A 31 -7.23 -95.87 25.77
CA VAL A 31 -8.11 -96.33 26.86
C VAL A 31 -8.62 -97.73 26.50
N PRO A 32 -8.22 -98.80 27.24
CA PRO A 32 -8.51 -100.18 26.85
C PRO A 32 -9.99 -100.55 26.83
N GLU A 33 -10.81 -99.81 27.58
CA GLU A 33 -12.22 -100.13 27.84
C GLU A 33 -13.16 -99.71 26.71
N ASN A 34 -12.81 -98.66 25.97
CA ASN A 34 -13.67 -98.06 24.94
C ASN A 34 -12.93 -97.67 23.65
N GLY A 35 -11.63 -97.96 23.56
CA GLY A 35 -10.80 -97.65 22.39
C GLY A 35 -10.61 -96.16 22.11
N SER A 36 -10.87 -95.29 23.10
CA SER A 36 -10.69 -93.84 22.96
C SER A 36 -9.24 -93.44 23.24
N CYS A 37 -8.78 -92.31 22.71
CA CYS A 37 -7.46 -91.75 23.02
C CYS A 37 -7.58 -90.70 24.14
N ASN A 38 -6.80 -90.87 25.22
CA ASN A 38 -6.65 -89.88 26.26
C ASN A 38 -5.32 -89.14 26.10
N TYR A 39 -5.38 -87.81 25.97
CA TYR A 39 -4.20 -86.97 25.81
C TYR A 39 -3.99 -86.14 27.09
N PRO A 40 -2.83 -86.20 27.76
CA PRO A 40 -2.50 -85.31 28.86
C PRO A 40 -2.62 -83.85 28.44
N GLN A 41 -3.25 -83.03 29.29
CA GLN A 41 -3.47 -81.62 29.06
C GLN A 41 -2.30 -80.81 29.63
N ASN A 42 -1.90 -79.77 28.90
CA ASN A 42 -0.94 -78.79 29.35
C ASN A 42 -1.57 -77.39 29.29
N ASP A 43 -1.70 -76.78 30.45
CA ASP A 43 -2.29 -75.47 30.62
C ASP A 43 -1.17 -74.44 30.80
N GLN A 44 -1.06 -73.53 29.84
CA GLN A 44 -0.09 -72.44 29.87
C GLN A 44 -0.80 -71.14 30.24
N TYR A 45 -0.27 -70.45 31.23
CA TYR A 45 -0.69 -69.08 31.54
C TYR A 45 -0.18 -68.13 30.45
N CYS A 46 -1.08 -67.34 29.89
CA CYS A 46 -0.79 -66.36 28.86
C CYS A 46 -0.89 -64.96 29.46
N GLU A 47 0.27 -64.34 29.67
CA GLU A 47 0.39 -63.00 30.24
C GLU A 47 -0.38 -61.94 29.42
N PHE A 48 -0.32 -62.04 28.09
CA PHE A 48 -0.97 -61.11 27.15
C PHE A 48 -2.28 -61.65 26.56
N GLY A 49 -2.78 -62.75 27.12
CA GLY A 49 -4.06 -63.34 26.74
C GLY A 49 -3.94 -64.54 25.79
N CYS A 50 -5.05 -65.23 25.58
CA CYS A 50 -5.14 -66.41 24.71
C CYS A 50 -6.03 -66.12 23.50
N ILE A 51 -5.53 -66.42 22.29
CA ILE A 51 -6.26 -66.27 21.03
C ILE A 51 -6.11 -67.58 20.24
N ASN A 52 -7.23 -68.15 19.79
CA ASN A 52 -7.27 -69.38 18.99
C ASN A 52 -6.51 -70.57 19.61
N GLY A 53 -6.45 -70.64 20.95
CA GLY A 53 -5.78 -71.73 21.67
C GLY A 53 -4.29 -71.56 21.89
N PHE A 54 -3.72 -70.40 21.55
CA PHE A 54 -2.32 -70.07 21.77
C PHE A 54 -2.18 -68.81 22.63
N CYS A 55 -1.08 -68.71 23.38
CA CYS A 55 -0.76 -67.47 24.08
C CYS A 55 -0.36 -66.40 23.08
N ASP A 56 -0.95 -65.22 23.23
CA ASP A 56 -0.55 -64.04 22.47
C ASP A 56 0.85 -63.60 22.91
N GLY A 57 1.61 -63.06 21.96
CA GLY A 57 2.95 -62.53 22.22
C GLY A 57 2.87 -61.25 23.05
N ASP A 58 4.00 -60.82 23.63
CA ASP A 58 4.07 -59.48 24.21
C ASP A 58 3.79 -58.47 23.10
N PRO A 59 2.69 -57.69 23.19
CA PRO A 59 2.32 -56.75 22.14
C PRO A 59 3.36 -55.63 21.97
N CYS A 60 4.31 -55.50 22.91
CA CYS A 60 5.40 -54.54 22.88
C CYS A 60 6.77 -55.15 22.53
N GLU A 61 6.86 -56.45 22.25
CA GLU A 61 8.11 -57.07 21.81
C GLU A 61 8.58 -56.46 20.48
N GLY A 62 9.79 -55.89 20.47
CA GLY A 62 10.38 -55.25 19.29
C GLY A 62 9.84 -53.85 18.96
N ILE A 63 8.87 -53.31 19.72
CA ILE A 63 8.39 -51.94 19.54
C ILE A 63 9.35 -50.96 20.22
N THR A 64 9.82 -49.96 19.46
CA THR A 64 10.64 -48.86 19.98
C THR A 64 9.88 -47.54 19.81
N CYS A 65 9.69 -46.82 20.91
CA CYS A 65 8.91 -45.59 20.96
C CYS A 65 9.83 -44.36 21.02
N ASN A 66 10.48 -44.04 19.91
CA ASN A 66 11.42 -42.91 19.77
C ASN A 66 10.97 -41.86 18.73
N THR A 67 9.75 -41.99 18.23
CA THR A 67 9.19 -41.13 17.18
C THR A 67 7.85 -40.57 17.67
N PRO A 68 7.89 -39.54 18.54
CA PRO A 68 6.68 -38.90 19.05
C PRO A 68 5.92 -38.13 17.95
N PRO A 69 4.61 -37.90 18.11
CA PRO A 69 3.79 -37.17 17.13
C PRO A 69 4.23 -35.72 16.90
N SER A 70 4.63 -35.03 17.97
CA SER A 70 5.21 -33.67 17.92
C SER A 70 6.54 -33.69 18.67
N PRO A 71 7.69 -33.75 17.98
CA PRO A 71 9.00 -33.86 18.62
C PRO A 71 9.36 -32.69 19.53
N GLN A 72 8.70 -31.54 19.36
CA GLN A 72 8.93 -30.35 20.19
C GLN A 72 8.11 -30.37 21.50
N CYS A 73 6.92 -30.97 21.50
CA CYS A 73 6.00 -30.92 22.64
C CYS A 73 5.74 -32.27 23.32
N TYR A 74 6.51 -33.29 22.95
CA TYR A 74 6.55 -34.59 23.62
C TYR A 74 7.98 -34.95 23.98
N ASN A 75 8.14 -35.76 25.02
CA ASN A 75 9.43 -36.39 25.29
C ASN A 75 9.80 -37.33 24.14
N PRO A 76 11.09 -37.38 23.76
CA PRO A 76 11.55 -38.20 22.63
C PRO A 76 11.34 -39.69 22.90
N ASP A 77 11.45 -40.11 24.16
CA ASP A 77 11.28 -41.49 24.59
C ASP A 77 9.86 -41.71 25.16
N GLY A 78 9.13 -42.63 24.54
CA GLY A 78 7.80 -43.07 24.96
C GLY A 78 7.79 -44.48 25.56
N MET A 79 6.64 -44.87 26.14
CA MET A 79 6.39 -46.22 26.65
C MET A 79 5.44 -46.96 25.73
N CYS A 80 5.69 -48.25 25.47
CA CYS A 80 4.73 -49.09 24.78
C CYS A 80 3.71 -49.67 25.78
N ILE A 81 2.42 -49.51 25.49
CA ILE A 81 1.31 -50.12 26.23
C ILE A 81 0.37 -50.77 25.22
N ASN A 82 0.16 -52.09 25.33
CA ASN A 82 -0.70 -52.87 24.42
C ASN A 82 -0.38 -52.64 22.93
N GLY A 83 0.91 -52.56 22.59
CA GLY A 83 1.37 -52.35 21.22
C GLY A 83 1.31 -50.90 20.72
N VAL A 84 0.97 -49.95 21.58
CA VAL A 84 0.84 -48.52 21.24
C VAL A 84 1.85 -47.69 22.02
N CYS A 85 2.58 -46.81 21.32
CA CYS A 85 3.49 -45.86 21.95
C CYS A 85 2.73 -44.69 22.57
N ILE A 86 2.98 -44.45 23.86
CA ILE A 86 2.45 -43.33 24.64
C ILE A 86 3.61 -42.44 25.07
N TYR A 87 3.47 -41.14 24.83
CA TYR A 87 4.47 -40.13 25.13
C TYR A 87 3.92 -39.13 26.15
N SER A 88 4.73 -38.77 27.15
CA SER A 88 4.41 -37.67 28.05
C SER A 88 4.68 -36.33 27.36
N SER A 89 3.82 -35.34 27.61
CA SER A 89 4.01 -34.00 27.07
C SER A 89 5.22 -33.31 27.70
N TYR A 90 5.88 -32.48 26.90
CA TYR A 90 6.92 -31.56 27.32
C TYR A 90 6.31 -30.14 27.40
N SER A 91 6.74 -29.32 28.36
CA SER A 91 6.16 -27.99 28.64
C SER A 91 7.20 -26.86 28.49
N GLY A 92 8.05 -26.94 27.47
CA GLY A 92 9.04 -25.92 27.17
C GLY A 92 8.68 -25.04 25.97
N ALA A 93 9.69 -24.31 25.48
CA ALA A 93 9.59 -23.53 24.25
C ALA A 93 9.49 -24.45 23.03
N CYS A 94 8.74 -24.02 22.04
CA CYS A 94 8.58 -24.67 20.75
C CYS A 94 8.50 -23.61 19.66
N ASP A 95 8.32 -24.03 18.41
CA ASP A 95 8.12 -23.14 17.27
C ASP A 95 7.11 -23.83 16.34
N ASP A 96 5.90 -23.28 16.24
CA ASP A 96 4.84 -23.79 15.37
C ASP A 96 5.00 -23.32 13.91
N SER A 97 6.12 -22.66 13.61
CA SER A 97 6.44 -22.03 12.32
C SER A 97 5.42 -20.98 11.89
N ASN A 98 4.62 -20.48 12.83
CA ASN A 98 3.66 -19.44 12.58
C ASN A 98 4.27 -18.08 12.95
N ASN A 99 4.70 -17.32 11.95
CA ASN A 99 5.22 -15.96 12.14
C ASN A 99 4.19 -14.99 12.76
N CYS A 100 2.92 -15.39 12.87
CA CYS A 100 1.84 -14.62 13.47
C CYS A 100 1.68 -14.88 14.97
N THR A 101 2.50 -15.73 15.57
CA THR A 101 2.56 -15.94 17.01
C THR A 101 3.96 -15.60 17.53
N ASN A 102 4.04 -15.27 18.81
CA ASN A 102 5.31 -15.01 19.48
C ASN A 102 5.32 -15.70 20.84
N GLY A 103 6.52 -16.12 21.24
CA GLY A 103 6.76 -16.83 22.49
C GLY A 103 6.04 -18.18 22.54
N ASP A 104 6.17 -18.99 21.49
CA ASP A 104 5.46 -20.25 21.40
C ASP A 104 5.92 -21.23 22.49
N VAL A 105 4.94 -21.81 23.16
CA VAL A 105 5.13 -22.73 24.28
C VAL A 105 4.24 -23.95 24.12
N CYS A 106 4.74 -25.08 24.57
CA CYS A 106 3.97 -26.32 24.55
C CYS A 106 2.87 -26.28 25.62
N VAL A 107 1.62 -26.27 25.18
CA VAL A 107 0.42 -26.34 26.03
C VAL A 107 -0.41 -27.54 25.60
N ASN A 108 -0.61 -28.50 26.51
CA ASN A 108 -1.34 -29.74 26.24
C ASN A 108 -0.84 -30.51 25.00
N ALA A 109 0.48 -30.55 24.82
CA ALA A 109 1.18 -31.16 23.68
C ALA A 109 0.99 -30.48 22.31
N PHE A 110 0.41 -29.27 22.28
CA PHE A 110 0.37 -28.42 21.10
C PHE A 110 1.29 -27.23 21.30
N CYS A 111 2.02 -26.85 20.26
CA CYS A 111 2.76 -25.60 20.26
C CYS A 111 1.77 -24.45 20.04
N GLN A 112 1.73 -23.51 20.97
CA GLN A 112 0.81 -22.37 20.94
C GLN A 112 1.57 -21.11 21.36
N GLY A 113 1.43 -20.04 20.61
CA GLY A 113 1.97 -18.73 20.98
C GLY A 113 0.92 -17.65 21.14
N THR A 114 1.40 -16.46 21.50
CA THR A 114 0.56 -15.27 21.62
C THR A 114 0.44 -14.59 20.26
N PRO A 115 -0.76 -14.26 19.77
CA PRO A 115 -0.93 -13.58 18.49
C PRO A 115 -0.15 -12.26 18.41
N VAL A 116 0.59 -12.06 17.33
CA VAL A 116 1.32 -10.83 17.04
C VAL A 116 0.34 -9.71 16.68
N ALA A 117 0.50 -8.55 17.30
CA ALA A 117 -0.26 -7.35 16.97
C ALA A 117 0.47 -6.54 15.88
N CYS A 118 -0.12 -6.48 14.68
CA CYS A 118 0.44 -5.76 13.53
C CYS A 118 0.13 -4.25 13.56
N ASN A 119 0.72 -3.55 14.53
CA ASN A 119 0.54 -2.10 14.72
C ASN A 119 1.82 -1.29 14.45
N ALA A 120 2.81 -1.92 13.83
CA ALA A 120 4.12 -1.32 13.53
C ALA A 120 4.41 -1.46 12.03
N PRO A 121 3.77 -0.63 11.18
CA PRO A 121 3.98 -0.69 9.74
C PRO A 121 5.42 -0.28 9.35
N PRO A 122 5.88 -0.68 8.15
CA PRO A 122 7.10 -0.15 7.56
C PRO A 122 7.05 1.39 7.43
N ALA A 123 8.23 2.01 7.41
CA ALA A 123 8.35 3.43 7.11
C ALA A 123 7.86 3.74 5.67
N PRO A 124 7.34 4.95 5.40
CA PRO A 124 7.02 5.38 4.04
C PRO A 124 8.21 5.22 3.10
N GLU A 125 7.95 4.86 1.85
CA GLU A 125 8.98 4.63 0.84
C GLU A 125 8.60 5.26 -0.50
N CYS A 126 9.59 5.55 -1.33
CA CYS A 126 9.34 6.05 -2.67
C CYS A 126 8.89 4.92 -3.59
N ALA A 127 7.65 5.00 -4.07
CA ALA A 127 7.14 4.08 -5.09
C ALA A 127 7.73 4.41 -6.48
N SER A 128 8.04 5.68 -6.70
CA SER A 128 8.74 6.20 -7.88
C SER A 128 9.45 7.51 -7.50
N ASN A 129 10.11 8.17 -8.45
CA ASN A 129 10.69 9.49 -8.26
C ASN A 129 9.67 10.59 -7.93
N ASN A 130 8.38 10.39 -8.20
CA ASN A 130 7.32 11.39 -7.96
C ASN A 130 6.11 10.81 -7.20
N SER A 131 6.25 9.64 -6.58
CA SER A 131 5.16 9.01 -5.81
C SER A 131 5.66 8.44 -4.50
N LEU A 132 4.90 8.68 -3.43
CA LEU A 132 5.17 8.17 -2.09
C LEU A 132 4.19 7.04 -1.76
N ARG A 133 4.70 5.94 -1.22
CA ARG A 133 3.92 4.85 -0.64
C ARG A 133 3.83 5.04 0.87
N ILE A 134 2.61 4.97 1.38
CA ILE A 134 2.33 5.03 2.81
C ILE A 134 1.53 3.77 3.18
N TYR A 135 1.88 3.15 4.30
CA TYR A 135 1.23 1.96 4.82
C TYR A 135 0.16 2.31 5.86
N ASN A 136 -0.88 1.49 5.95
CA ASN A 136 -1.89 1.60 7.00
C ASN A 136 -1.26 1.42 8.38
N THR A 137 -1.78 2.11 9.38
CA THR A 137 -1.30 2.02 10.77
C THR A 137 -1.55 0.66 11.41
N THR A 138 -2.53 -0.08 10.91
CA THR A 138 -2.87 -1.44 11.36
C THR A 138 -2.84 -2.39 10.17
N GLY A 139 -2.10 -3.48 10.34
CA GLY A 139 -1.98 -4.60 9.41
C GLY A 139 -2.72 -5.84 9.90
N ALA A 140 -2.59 -6.91 9.13
CA ALA A 140 -3.06 -8.24 9.47
C ALA A 140 -1.91 -9.23 9.44
N CYS A 141 -1.99 -10.25 10.29
CA CYS A 141 -1.08 -11.38 10.28
C CYS A 141 -1.39 -12.29 9.07
N ALA A 142 -0.35 -12.63 8.29
CA ALA A 142 -0.36 -13.50 7.12
C ALA A 142 0.85 -14.47 7.16
N GLU A 143 1.02 -15.33 6.15
CA GLU A 143 1.99 -16.43 6.20
C GLU A 143 3.44 -15.99 6.49
N GLU A 144 3.86 -14.81 5.99
CA GLU A 144 5.22 -14.28 6.22
C GLU A 144 5.31 -13.27 7.38
N GLY A 145 4.22 -13.07 8.14
CA GLY A 145 4.13 -12.15 9.28
C GLY A 145 3.14 -11.01 9.05
N CYS A 146 3.47 -9.82 9.53
CA CYS A 146 2.56 -8.68 9.44
C CYS A 146 2.53 -8.06 8.03
N GLU A 147 1.37 -8.16 7.38
CA GLU A 147 1.07 -7.49 6.12
C GLU A 147 0.27 -6.20 6.35
N TYR A 148 0.63 -5.14 5.62
CA TYR A 148 0.00 -3.84 5.73
C TYR A 148 -0.52 -3.40 4.36
N GLY A 149 -1.79 -3.03 4.29
CA GLY A 149 -2.33 -2.32 3.12
C GLY A 149 -1.56 -1.02 2.90
N SER A 150 -1.35 -0.62 1.65
CA SER A 150 -0.67 0.63 1.32
C SER A 150 -1.41 1.43 0.25
N VAL A 151 -1.22 2.74 0.29
CA VAL A 151 -1.68 3.67 -0.73
C VAL A 151 -0.47 4.34 -1.38
N VAL A 152 -0.55 4.56 -2.69
CA VAL A 152 0.46 5.32 -3.44
C VAL A 152 -0.20 6.61 -3.92
N SER A 153 0.39 7.75 -3.56
CA SER A 153 -0.03 9.07 -4.00
C SER A 153 1.10 9.78 -4.73
N SER A 154 0.77 10.83 -5.50
CA SER A 154 1.77 11.78 -5.96
C SER A 154 2.52 12.37 -4.77
N CYS A 155 3.82 12.56 -4.90
CA CYS A 155 4.57 13.27 -3.89
C CYS A 155 4.11 14.72 -3.84
N ASN A 156 3.90 15.23 -2.63
CA ASN A 156 3.60 16.62 -2.38
C ASN A 156 4.36 17.00 -1.11
N ASP A 157 5.18 18.05 -1.18
CA ASP A 157 5.97 18.55 -0.05
C ASP A 157 5.15 19.42 0.93
N GLY A 158 3.86 19.60 0.63
CA GLY A 158 2.92 20.41 1.38
C GLY A 158 2.88 21.87 0.95
N SER A 159 3.74 22.29 0.01
CA SER A 159 3.81 23.67 -0.46
C SER A 159 3.02 23.85 -1.76
N ALA A 160 2.13 24.84 -1.78
CA ALA A 160 1.45 25.29 -2.99
C ALA A 160 2.38 26.05 -3.96
N CYS A 161 3.60 26.39 -3.51
CA CYS A 161 4.58 27.18 -4.27
C CYS A 161 5.58 26.37 -5.06
N THR A 162 5.46 25.06 -5.00
CA THR A 162 6.35 24.10 -5.61
C THR A 162 5.52 23.23 -6.55
N ALA A 163 6.12 22.87 -7.68
CA ALA A 163 5.49 22.00 -8.67
C ALA A 163 6.43 20.85 -8.99
N ASN A 164 5.85 19.70 -9.34
CA ASN A 164 6.61 18.50 -9.66
C ASN A 164 7.54 18.05 -8.51
N ASP A 165 7.00 18.04 -7.29
CA ASP A 165 7.68 17.51 -6.11
C ASP A 165 8.14 16.07 -6.35
N TYR A 166 9.27 15.73 -5.74
CA TYR A 166 9.91 14.45 -5.94
C TYR A 166 10.07 13.71 -4.62
N CYS A 167 9.99 12.39 -4.71
CA CYS A 167 10.25 11.52 -3.59
C CYS A 167 11.74 11.21 -3.53
N ASP A 168 12.35 11.41 -2.36
CA ASP A 168 13.67 10.89 -2.04
C ASP A 168 13.65 10.32 -0.61
N SER A 169 14.13 9.08 -0.48
CA SER A 169 14.28 8.38 0.79
C SER A 169 13.01 8.36 1.66
N GLY A 170 11.85 8.15 1.03
CA GLY A 170 10.56 8.03 1.72
C GLY A 170 9.94 9.37 2.17
N THR A 171 10.49 10.49 1.71
CA THR A 171 9.99 11.84 2.00
C THR A 171 9.79 12.62 0.71
N CYS A 172 8.75 13.46 0.66
CA CYS A 172 8.55 14.38 -0.45
C CYS A 172 9.39 15.64 -0.27
N HIS A 173 10.09 16.02 -1.33
CA HIS A 173 10.94 17.20 -1.40
C HIS A 173 10.38 18.18 -2.42
N PRO A 174 10.56 19.49 -2.17
CA PRO A 174 10.09 20.56 -3.06
C PRO A 174 10.65 20.40 -4.47
N GLY A 175 9.77 20.45 -5.45
CA GLY A 175 10.16 20.64 -6.84
C GLY A 175 10.52 22.11 -7.14
N PRO A 176 10.68 22.48 -8.42
CA PRO A 176 10.87 23.86 -8.83
C PRO A 176 9.77 24.79 -8.31
N LEU A 177 10.15 26.03 -7.97
CA LEU A 177 9.20 27.07 -7.60
C LEU A 177 8.28 27.41 -8.77
N ILE A 178 6.99 27.61 -8.47
CA ILE A 178 6.04 28.14 -9.44
C ILE A 178 6.31 29.63 -9.69
N ASN A 179 6.10 30.07 -10.93
CA ASN A 179 6.15 31.49 -11.25
C ASN A 179 4.78 32.12 -10.99
N CYS A 180 4.71 33.03 -10.02
CA CYS A 180 3.48 33.76 -9.69
C CYS A 180 3.36 35.12 -10.39
N ASP A 181 4.37 35.52 -11.18
CA ASP A 181 4.35 36.78 -11.92
C ASP A 181 3.17 36.81 -12.91
N ASP A 182 2.25 37.75 -12.70
CA ASP A 182 1.09 37.97 -13.58
C ASP A 182 1.38 38.96 -14.72
N SER A 183 2.65 39.38 -14.84
CA SER A 183 3.13 40.36 -15.82
C SER A 183 2.49 41.75 -15.70
N ASN A 184 1.76 42.04 -14.62
CA ASN A 184 1.22 43.36 -14.36
C ASN A 184 2.22 44.21 -13.55
N PRO A 185 2.74 45.33 -14.09
CA PRO A 185 3.71 46.16 -13.38
C PRO A 185 3.14 46.87 -12.14
N CYS A 186 1.81 46.86 -11.96
CA CYS A 186 1.12 47.46 -10.82
C CYS A 186 0.69 46.46 -9.76
N THR A 187 1.14 45.22 -9.85
CA THR A 187 0.98 44.21 -8.82
C THR A 187 2.35 43.83 -8.26
N THR A 188 2.37 43.29 -7.05
CA THR A 188 3.50 42.52 -6.56
C THR A 188 3.01 41.13 -6.26
N ASN A 189 3.53 40.16 -7.00
CA ASN A 189 3.17 38.76 -6.82
C ASN A 189 4.18 38.09 -5.88
N TRP A 190 3.67 37.23 -5.03
CA TRP A 190 4.46 36.37 -4.16
C TRP A 190 3.74 35.05 -4.00
N CYS A 191 4.44 34.06 -3.45
CA CYS A 191 3.84 32.75 -3.26
C CYS A 191 3.70 32.44 -1.77
N ASP A 192 2.46 32.18 -1.34
CA ASP A 192 2.15 31.68 -0.02
C ASP A 192 2.23 30.15 0.00
N PRO A 193 3.03 29.51 0.88
CA PRO A 193 3.18 28.06 0.90
C PRO A 193 1.88 27.27 1.09
N VAL A 194 0.82 27.89 1.63
CA VAL A 194 -0.48 27.23 1.86
C VAL A 194 -1.51 27.65 0.81
N LEU A 195 -1.56 28.94 0.48
CA LEU A 195 -2.59 29.52 -0.38
C LEU A 195 -2.18 29.61 -1.86
N GLY A 196 -0.91 29.41 -2.20
CA GLY A 196 -0.36 29.53 -3.54
C GLY A 196 -0.07 30.98 -3.94
N CYS A 197 -0.13 31.29 -5.24
CA CYS A 197 0.17 32.63 -5.74
C CYS A 197 -0.78 33.69 -5.16
N GLN A 198 -0.20 34.71 -4.55
CA GLN A 198 -0.86 35.88 -3.99
C GLN A 198 -0.42 37.13 -4.76
N THR A 199 -1.29 38.14 -4.73
CA THR A 199 -1.08 39.43 -5.41
C THR A 199 -1.42 40.56 -4.46
N ASP A 200 -0.49 41.49 -4.30
CA ASP A 200 -0.72 42.78 -3.68
C ASP A 200 -0.91 43.87 -4.74
N LEU A 201 -1.93 44.73 -4.56
CA LEU A 201 -2.25 45.80 -5.49
C LEU A 201 -1.44 47.05 -5.14
N LEU A 202 -0.60 47.53 -6.07
CA LEU A 202 0.20 48.72 -5.86
C LEU A 202 -0.59 49.99 -6.20
N SER A 203 -0.24 51.08 -5.52
CA SER A 203 -0.71 52.44 -5.80
C SER A 203 0.45 53.43 -5.72
N GLY A 204 0.54 54.35 -6.69
CA GLY A 204 1.55 55.41 -6.74
C GLY A 204 2.89 55.07 -7.41
N GLY A 205 3.11 53.81 -7.82
CA GLY A 205 4.28 53.42 -8.63
C GLY A 205 4.12 53.80 -10.10
N SER A 206 5.23 54.06 -10.80
CA SER A 206 5.22 54.26 -12.26
C SER A 206 5.09 52.92 -12.99
N CYS A 207 4.38 52.93 -14.11
CA CYS A 207 4.15 51.73 -14.93
C CYS A 207 4.10 52.09 -16.43
N VAL A 208 4.13 51.06 -17.27
CA VAL A 208 3.95 51.20 -18.72
C VAL A 208 2.53 50.74 -19.08
N THR A 209 1.75 51.60 -19.74
CA THR A 209 0.40 51.26 -20.18
C THR A 209 0.44 50.43 -21.47
N SER A 210 -0.70 49.88 -21.88
CA SER A 210 -0.83 49.24 -23.19
C SER A 210 -0.97 50.22 -24.36
N SER A 211 -1.03 51.53 -24.11
CA SER A 211 -1.15 52.57 -25.15
C SER A 211 0.23 52.89 -25.72
N SER A 212 0.38 52.77 -27.04
CA SER A 212 1.59 53.20 -27.77
C SER A 212 1.81 54.70 -27.67
N ASP A 213 0.73 55.48 -27.67
CA ASP A 213 0.77 56.94 -27.75
C ASP A 213 0.95 57.55 -26.36
N CYS A 214 0.43 56.86 -25.34
CA CYS A 214 0.47 57.26 -23.94
C CYS A 214 1.07 56.15 -23.04
N PRO A 215 2.36 55.79 -23.24
CA PRO A 215 2.96 54.64 -22.57
C PRO A 215 3.22 54.87 -21.08
N LEU A 216 3.28 56.12 -20.62
CA LEU A 216 3.57 56.43 -19.22
C LEU A 216 2.32 56.37 -18.36
N GLY A 217 2.35 55.55 -17.31
CA GLY A 217 1.26 55.39 -16.35
C GLY A 217 1.70 55.47 -14.89
N THR A 218 0.71 55.57 -14.00
CA THR A 218 0.84 55.41 -12.55
C THR A 218 -0.15 54.35 -12.07
N CYS A 219 0.31 53.50 -11.16
CA CYS A 219 -0.51 52.44 -10.59
C CYS A 219 -1.59 53.03 -9.67
N VAL A 220 -2.83 52.57 -9.85
CA VAL A 220 -3.95 52.88 -8.97
C VAL A 220 -4.73 51.61 -8.72
N SER A 221 -4.70 51.14 -7.47
CA SER A 221 -5.35 49.90 -7.03
C SER A 221 -5.06 48.69 -7.94
N GLY A 222 -3.78 48.52 -8.34
CA GLY A 222 -3.35 47.40 -9.17
C GLY A 222 -3.53 47.58 -10.68
N THR A 223 -4.12 48.69 -11.12
CA THR A 223 -4.28 49.01 -12.54
C THR A 223 -3.29 50.09 -12.95
N CYS A 224 -2.59 49.88 -14.06
CA CYS A 224 -1.75 50.93 -14.66
C CYS A 224 -2.64 51.95 -15.37
N MET A 225 -2.80 53.14 -14.77
CA MET A 225 -3.58 54.23 -15.37
C MET A 225 -2.66 55.23 -16.08
N PRO A 226 -2.97 55.67 -17.30
CA PRO A 226 -2.23 56.73 -18.01
C PRO A 226 -2.10 58.01 -17.18
N VAL A 227 -0.94 58.66 -17.25
CA VAL A 227 -0.74 59.96 -16.58
C VAL A 227 -1.39 61.06 -17.44
N PRO A 228 -2.46 61.74 -16.95
CA PRO A 228 -3.14 62.77 -17.71
C PRO A 228 -2.22 63.95 -18.02
N ASP A 229 -2.50 64.66 -19.12
CA ASP A 229 -1.77 65.85 -19.58
C ASP A 229 -0.30 65.62 -19.96
N THR A 230 0.17 64.37 -19.96
CA THR A 230 1.47 63.99 -20.54
C THR A 230 1.45 64.24 -22.04
N THR A 231 2.54 64.80 -22.59
CA THR A 231 2.67 65.04 -24.03
C THR A 231 2.74 63.73 -24.80
N CYS A 232 2.01 63.66 -25.91
CA CYS A 232 1.99 62.51 -26.81
C CYS A 232 1.92 62.99 -28.27
N THR A 233 2.05 62.05 -29.21
CA THR A 233 1.85 62.29 -30.63
C THR A 233 0.62 61.51 -31.08
N ALA A 234 -0.40 62.20 -31.59
CA ALA A 234 -1.61 61.58 -32.10
C ALA A 234 -1.53 61.47 -33.63
N GLU A 235 -1.91 60.33 -34.18
CA GLU A 235 -2.16 60.18 -35.61
C GLU A 235 -3.57 60.70 -35.93
N VAL A 236 -3.65 61.73 -36.76
CA VAL A 236 -4.94 62.33 -37.16
C VAL A 236 -5.20 62.00 -38.63
N GLY A 237 -6.31 61.30 -38.89
CA GLY A 237 -6.80 61.05 -40.24
C GLY A 237 -7.39 62.34 -40.83
N ILE A 238 -6.71 62.91 -41.82
CA ILE A 238 -7.05 64.21 -42.41
C ILE A 238 -7.78 64.11 -43.77
N ASP A 239 -7.86 62.90 -44.36
CA ASP A 239 -8.75 62.40 -45.44
C ASP A 239 -8.49 60.88 -45.65
N LEU A 240 -9.21 60.19 -46.55
CA LEU A 240 -9.15 58.74 -46.82
C LEU A 240 -7.75 58.16 -47.19
N CYS A 241 -6.70 58.99 -47.30
CA CYS A 241 -5.41 58.62 -47.90
C CYS A 241 -4.15 59.05 -47.14
N VAL A 242 -4.23 59.89 -46.09
CA VAL A 242 -3.02 60.38 -45.37
C VAL A 242 -3.31 60.55 -43.87
N GLU A 243 -2.45 59.96 -43.05
CA GLU A 243 -2.35 60.17 -41.61
C GLU A 243 -1.19 61.14 -41.33
N VAL A 244 -1.40 62.11 -40.44
CA VAL A 244 -0.36 63.06 -40.00
C VAL A 244 -0.20 63.04 -38.49
N GLU A 245 1.04 63.15 -38.04
CA GLU A 245 1.40 63.26 -36.63
C GLU A 245 1.13 64.68 -36.11
N ALA A 246 0.36 64.79 -35.02
CA ALA A 246 0.05 66.04 -34.34
C ALA A 246 0.42 65.97 -32.85
N PRO A 247 0.94 67.06 -32.26
CA PRO A 247 1.17 67.11 -30.81
C PRO A 247 -0.16 67.06 -30.06
N GLY A 248 -0.22 66.20 -29.05
CA GLY A 248 -1.40 66.01 -28.22
C GLY A 248 -1.08 65.83 -26.74
N ARG A 249 -2.14 65.60 -25.95
CA ARG A 249 -2.08 65.27 -24.53
C ARG A 249 -2.86 64.00 -24.23
N CYS A 250 -2.31 63.19 -23.33
CA CYS A 250 -2.94 61.96 -22.87
C CYS A 250 -4.16 62.25 -21.99
N THR A 251 -5.27 61.58 -22.28
CA THR A 251 -6.43 61.52 -21.39
C THR A 251 -6.22 60.45 -20.31
N ALA A 252 -7.04 60.46 -19.26
CA ALA A 252 -7.07 59.37 -18.28
C ALA A 252 -7.45 58.01 -18.88
N ALA A 253 -8.06 57.99 -20.08
CA ALA A 253 -8.37 56.78 -20.83
C ALA A 253 -7.19 56.26 -21.67
N GLY A 254 -6.09 57.02 -21.77
CA GLY A 254 -4.90 56.63 -22.53
C GLY A 254 -4.96 56.97 -24.01
N GLU A 255 -5.93 57.80 -24.39
CA GLU A 255 -6.06 58.36 -25.73
C GLU A 255 -5.19 59.62 -25.83
N CYS A 256 -4.42 59.73 -26.91
CA CYS A 256 -3.74 60.96 -27.24
C CYS A 256 -4.69 61.92 -27.96
N VAL A 257 -5.10 63.01 -27.31
CA VAL A 257 -5.98 64.01 -27.91
C VAL A 257 -5.14 65.16 -28.45
N PRO A 258 -5.22 65.49 -29.76
CA PRO A 258 -4.50 66.62 -30.34
C PRO A 258 -4.86 67.93 -29.62
N THR A 259 -3.85 68.73 -29.26
CA THR A 259 -4.08 70.05 -28.62
C THR A 259 -3.92 71.21 -29.59
N GLU A 260 -3.30 70.99 -30.74
CA GLU A 260 -3.10 71.98 -31.79
C GLU A 260 -3.35 71.35 -33.16
N ALA A 261 -3.77 72.17 -34.13
CA ALA A 261 -3.87 71.71 -35.52
C ALA A 261 -2.46 71.44 -36.09
N PRO A 262 -2.29 70.42 -36.95
CA PRO A 262 -0.99 70.14 -37.58
C PRO A 262 -0.44 71.39 -38.30
N PRO A 263 0.86 71.69 -38.20
CA PRO A 263 1.47 72.84 -38.86
C PRO A 263 1.31 72.73 -40.38
N GLY A 264 0.40 73.53 -40.95
CA GLY A 264 0.09 73.54 -42.39
C GLY A 264 -1.39 73.70 -42.76
N PHE A 265 -2.33 73.62 -41.81
CA PHE A 265 -3.78 73.53 -42.09
C PHE A 265 -4.64 74.74 -41.68
N THR A 266 -4.06 75.87 -41.28
CA THR A 266 -4.85 77.10 -41.09
C THR A 266 -5.15 77.73 -42.46
N CYS A 267 -6.34 77.50 -43.02
CA CYS A 267 -6.84 78.28 -44.15
C CYS A 267 -7.36 79.64 -43.65
N PRO A 268 -6.98 80.79 -44.25
CA PRO A 268 -7.53 82.08 -43.89
C PRO A 268 -9.04 82.11 -44.23
N GLY A 269 -9.91 82.08 -43.21
CA GLY A 269 -11.36 82.24 -43.37
C GLY A 269 -12.25 81.18 -42.73
N CYS A 270 -11.72 80.09 -42.18
CA CYS A 270 -12.49 79.16 -41.34
C CYS A 270 -11.92 79.14 -39.91
N ASN A 271 -12.78 79.33 -38.91
CA ASN A 271 -12.46 79.11 -37.49
C ASN A 271 -12.46 77.59 -37.19
N GLY A 272 -11.66 76.79 -37.91
CA GLY A 272 -11.65 75.33 -37.79
C GLY A 272 -10.69 74.60 -38.73
N ILE A 273 -10.75 73.26 -38.73
CA ILE A 273 -9.88 72.36 -39.51
C ILE A 273 -10.40 72.21 -40.95
N CYS A 274 -9.50 72.18 -41.94
CA CYS A 274 -9.83 71.99 -43.34
C CYS A 274 -9.56 70.54 -43.79
N ILE A 275 -10.61 69.79 -44.17
CA ILE A 275 -10.47 68.49 -44.84
C ILE A 275 -10.44 68.75 -46.35
N GLN A 276 -9.34 68.42 -47.03
CA GLN A 276 -9.23 68.57 -48.48
C GLN A 276 -9.66 67.28 -49.19
N CYS A 277 -10.97 67.00 -49.22
CA CYS A 277 -11.49 65.92 -50.04
C CYS A 277 -11.58 66.41 -51.49
N TRP A 278 -11.08 65.63 -52.47
CA TRP A 278 -11.02 66.01 -53.89
C TRP A 278 -12.37 66.36 -54.56
N ILE A 279 -13.48 66.35 -53.82
CA ILE A 279 -14.82 66.61 -54.36
C ILE A 279 -15.60 67.71 -53.60
N PHE A 280 -15.34 68.03 -52.32
CA PHE A 280 -15.96 69.19 -51.64
C PHE A 280 -15.15 69.67 -50.42
N GLN A 281 -15.13 70.99 -50.20
CA GLN A 281 -14.53 71.65 -49.04
C GLN A 281 -15.62 71.94 -47.99
N TYR A 282 -15.45 71.44 -46.76
CA TYR A 282 -16.33 71.74 -45.62
C TYR A 282 -15.50 72.10 -44.38
N CYS A 283 -16.05 72.98 -43.55
CA CYS A 283 -15.49 73.36 -42.25
C CYS A 283 -16.37 72.78 -41.14
N PHE A 284 -15.75 72.13 -40.15
CA PHE A 284 -16.40 71.74 -38.89
C PHE A 284 -15.93 72.67 -37.77
N GLU A 285 -16.86 73.17 -36.97
CA GLU A 285 -16.57 73.88 -35.72
C GLU A 285 -16.41 72.85 -34.59
N PHE A 286 -15.38 73.07 -33.76
CA PHE A 286 -15.19 72.39 -32.47
C PHE A 286 -15.59 73.33 -31.33
#